data_AF-A0AA37KHK2-F1
#
_entry.id   AF-A0AA37KHK2-F1
#
_cell.length_a   1.000
_cell.length_b   1.000
_cell.length_c   1.000
_cell.angle_alpha   90.00
_cell.angle_beta   90.00
_cell.angle_gamma   90.00
#
_symmetry.space_group_name_H-M   'P 1'
#
loop_
_entity.id
_entity.type
_entity.pdbx_description
1 polymer ?
#
loop_
_entity_poly.entity_id
_entity_poly.type
_entity_poly.pdbx_seq_one_letter_code
_entity_poly.pdbx_strand_id
1 'polypeptide(L)' 'MDLIKDRNEEHKILFLQSWNEWGESNYVEPDLKYGRIFLDVLRELLVTKK' A
#
# COMPACT_ATOMS: atom_id res chain seq x y z
N MET A 1 5.63 -7.18 7.51
CA MET A 1 4.58 -8.22 7.41
C MET A 1 4.19 -8.79 8.77
N ASP A 2 4.94 -8.48 9.84
CA ASP A 2 4.74 -9.10 11.15
C ASP A 2 3.38 -8.84 11.81
N LEU A 3 2.71 -7.74 11.45
CA LEU A 3 1.42 -7.35 12.03
C LEU A 3 0.29 -8.37 11.77
N ILE A 4 0.36 -9.11 10.65
CA ILE A 4 -0.67 -10.10 10.26
C ILE A 4 -0.10 -11.52 10.15
N LYS A 5 1.16 -11.74 10.54
CA LYS A 5 1.86 -13.01 10.31
C LYS A 5 1.16 -14.20 10.98
N ASP A 6 0.61 -13.97 12.17
CA ASP A 6 -0.02 -14.99 13.03
C ASP A 6 -1.53 -15.15 12.78
N ARG A 7 -2.10 -14.37 11.84
CA ARG A 7 -3.50 -14.54 11.44
C ARG A 7 -3.64 -15.77 10.55
N ASN A 8 -4.80 -16.42 10.58
CA ASN A 8 -5.11 -17.46 9.60
C ASN A 8 -5.06 -16.88 8.18
N GLU A 9 -4.75 -17.72 7.19
CA GLU A 9 -4.54 -17.28 5.81
C GLU A 9 -5.74 -16.51 5.25
N GLU A 10 -6.98 -16.95 5.54
CA GLU A 10 -8.20 -16.29 5.11
C GLU A 10 -8.39 -14.88 5.69
N HIS A 11 -7.67 -14.55 6.77
CA HIS A 11 -7.74 -13.28 7.47
C HIS A 11 -6.46 -12.44 7.34
N LYS A 12 -5.50 -12.85 6.50
CA LYS A 12 -4.29 -12.07 6.15
C LYS A 12 -4.62 -10.97 5.13
N ILE A 13 -5.59 -10.13 5.48
CA ILE A 13 -6.07 -9.02 4.63
C ILE A 13 -5.53 -7.71 5.21
N LEU A 14 -4.97 -6.86 4.35
CA LEU A 14 -4.55 -5.50 4.67
C LEU A 14 -5.33 -4.52 3.79
N PHE A 15 -5.84 -3.45 4.40
CA PHE A 15 -6.48 -2.35 3.67
C PHE A 15 -5.51 -1.18 3.54
N LEU A 16 -5.47 -0.59 2.36
CA LEU A 16 -4.77 0.67 2.14
C LEU A 16 -5.72 1.82 2.44
N GLN A 17 -5.37 2.65 3.41
CA GLN A 17 -6.05 3.90 3.69
C GLN A 17 -5.10 5.04 3.30
N SER A 18 -5.29 5.74 2.17
CA SER A 18 -6.35 5.59 1.16
C SER A 18 -5.80 5.68 -0.27
N TRP A 19 -6.64 5.49 -1.29
CA TRP A 19 -6.23 5.73 -2.67
C TRP A 19 -6.00 7.23 -2.94
N ASN A 20 -6.97 8.09 -2.63
CA ASN A 20 -7.00 9.48 -3.07
C ASN A 20 -7.60 10.47 -2.04
N GLU A 21 -7.29 10.30 -0.75
CA GLU A 21 -7.66 11.27 0.29
C GLU A 21 -6.66 12.44 0.32
N TRP A 22 -6.86 13.39 -0.59
CA TRP A 22 -5.99 14.54 -0.77
C TRP A 22 -6.08 15.56 0.37
N GLY A 23 -7.27 15.73 0.98
CA GLY A 23 -7.50 16.74 2.02
C GLY A 23 -6.65 16.51 3.27
N GLU A 24 -6.34 15.25 3.56
CA GLU A 24 -5.53 14.82 4.69
C GLU A 24 -4.11 14.37 4.28
N SER A 25 -3.70 14.64 3.03
CA SER A 25 -2.42 14.17 2.46
C SER A 25 -2.22 12.65 2.52
N ASN A 26 -3.30 11.88 2.55
CA ASN A 26 -3.29 10.44 2.66
C ASN A 26 -3.69 9.77 1.33
N TYR A 27 -2.91 10.03 0.29
CA TYR A 27 -3.12 9.49 -1.05
C TYR A 27 -1.91 8.66 -1.50
N VAL A 28 -2.20 7.66 -2.34
CA VAL A 28 -1.18 6.96 -3.14
C VAL A 28 -1.42 7.12 -4.63
N GLU A 29 -2.52 7.78 -4.99
CA GLU A 29 -2.89 8.10 -6.37
C GLU A 29 -1.73 8.82 -7.06
N PRO A 30 -1.36 8.39 -8.28
CA PRO A 30 -0.29 9.05 -9.01
C PRO A 30 -0.59 10.51 -9.28
N ASP A 31 0.41 11.34 -9.06
CA ASP A 31 0.28 12.79 -9.18
C ASP A 31 1.39 13.41 -10.03
N LEU A 32 1.37 14.74 -10.16
CA LEU A 32 2.38 15.46 -10.93
C LEU A 32 3.74 15.58 -10.21
N LYS A 33 3.78 15.44 -8.88
CA LYS A 33 4.98 15.68 -8.08
C LYS A 33 5.84 14.42 -7.95
N TYR A 34 5.21 13.28 -7.70
CA TYR A 34 5.80 11.99 -7.40
C TYR A 34 5.41 10.91 -8.41
N GLY A 35 4.48 11.18 -9.34
CA GLY A 35 4.10 10.20 -10.35
C GLY A 35 3.63 8.91 -9.69
N ARG A 36 4.18 7.76 -10.08
CA ARG A 36 3.76 6.44 -9.58
C ARG A 36 4.61 5.90 -8.43
N ILE A 37 5.49 6.70 -7.83
CA ILE A 37 6.49 6.21 -6.86
C ILE A 37 5.85 5.42 -5.72
N PHE A 38 4.69 5.84 -5.19
CA PHE A 38 4.01 5.10 -4.13
C PHE A 38 3.60 3.69 -4.57
N LEU A 39 3.05 3.55 -5.78
CA LEU A 39 2.64 2.26 -6.33
C LEU A 39 3.84 1.35 -6.62
N ASP A 40 4.93 1.93 -7.11
CA ASP A 40 6.15 1.19 -7.41
C ASP A 40 6.77 0.62 -6.12
N VAL A 41 6.82 1.41 -5.04
CA VAL A 41 7.28 0.94 -3.72
C VAL A 41 6.35 -0.13 -3.13
N LEU A 42 5.02 0.06 -3.22
CA LEU A 42 4.05 -0.94 -2.76
C LEU A 42 4.23 -2.26 -3.52
N ARG A 43 4.43 -2.19 -4.85
CA ARG A 43 4.69 -3.36 -5.69
C ARG A 43 5.99 -4.06 -5.30
N GLU A 44 7.05 -3.32 -5.03
CA GLU A 44 8.33 -3.88 -4.58
C GLU A 44 8.16 -4.64 -3.26
N LEU A 45 7.53 -3.99 -2.27
CA LEU A 45 7.44 -4.51 -0.90
C LEU A 45 6.40 -5.62 -0.73
N LEU A 46 5.31 -5.60 -1.49
CA LEU A 46 4.16 -6.51 -1.29
C LEU A 46 4.00 -7.57 -2.37
N VAL A 47 4.48 -7.32 -3.60
CA VAL A 47 4.26 -8.24 -4.74
C VAL A 47 5.57 -8.87 -5.21
N THR A 48 6.64 -8.08 -5.31
CA THR A 48 7.88 -8.50 -5.97
C THR A 48 8.91 -9.09 -5.01
N LYS A 49 8.76 -8.85 -3.69
CA LYS A 49 9.55 -9.56 -2.68
C LYS A 49 9.32 -11.07 -2.81
N LYS A 50 10.32 -11.74 -3.39
CA LYS A 50 10.63 -13.16 -3.18
C LYS A 50 11.31 -13.35 -1.84
#